data_AF-A0A2E8A6U9-F1
#
_entry.id   AF-A0A2E8A6U9-F1
#
_cell.length_a   1.000
_cell.length_b   1.000
_cell.length_c   1.000
_cell.angle_alpha   90.00
_cell.angle_beta   90.00
_cell.angle_gamma   90.00
#
_symmetry.space_group_name_H-M   'P 1'
#
loop_
_entity.id
_entity.type
_entity.pdbx_description
1 polymer ?
#
loop_
_entity_poly.entity_id
_entity_poly.type
_entity_poly.pdbx_seq_one_letter_code
_entity_poly.pdbx_strand_id
1 'polypeptide(L)'
;MSNRFLSSAVIFAFSLSLFSAESLRTWTSSDGRIIEARFVEMIGQNIKIENSSGVQFTLPLSRFSEKDLKYAEQASIQSDFLSLGPFKGYYEGAVVIASINGELKVFDPPKSDKYSDPKPIKARLGKIGEAVSVGTQLITGNGSRAILLLTNGTIFTMGEETKLVIKEFWQEEFESKEDRVIDIQIEVSPSRITIGLLNGDMIVEVKKLQHKSSFLIETPLGVAGVRGTEFRLFSQSKFFKLGVLEGRVDFLNNEKKVKKVGVLRSLVKEMDSKVLEQKLLSQESKLIKEAIDRARSAAKDYSVAQLLESAEANNNRQVNSNLEDGGILEKQIEELLIEFKLPSKIKRIELGSDLFDIRLLEKLVNLEEINCPVNKRLSDFSVIEKLPKLKKFSIKYNRHARPHHFRNSMNLEDLKIYPSWARGDISDLSPLSNLKKLNSLNLANHSIKEASPLFEIKALESLDLSSNLLENCIGFDSMRNHLVHLNLSKNKIVDPSPLYRMKKLQTLDLSENPIDEKEKISLRRALLKCKISF
;
A
#
# COMPACT_ATOMS: atom_id res chain seq x y z
N MET A 1 -24.07 39.89 17.02
CA MET A 1 -22.72 39.27 17.04
C MET A 1 -22.80 37.96 17.81
N SER A 2 -22.79 36.81 17.13
CA SER A 2 -22.03 35.62 17.52
C SER A 2 -22.15 34.54 16.43
N ASN A 3 -21.05 33.80 16.27
CA ASN A 3 -20.91 32.47 15.69
C ASN A 3 -21.15 32.27 14.19
N ARG A 4 -20.08 32.50 13.42
CA ARG A 4 -19.74 31.74 12.21
C ARG A 4 -18.31 31.23 12.33
N PHE A 5 -18.12 29.97 12.72
CA PHE A 5 -16.93 29.19 12.38
C PHE A 5 -17.33 27.71 12.29
N LEU A 6 -17.86 27.37 11.11
CA LEU A 6 -17.86 26.01 10.57
C LEU A 6 -17.16 26.12 9.22
N SER A 7 -15.84 25.88 9.20
CA SER A 7 -15.09 25.67 7.95
C SER A 7 -14.49 24.26 7.97
N SER A 8 -15.37 23.30 7.74
CA SER A 8 -15.26 22.21 6.77
C SER A 8 -13.83 21.85 6.31
N ALA A 9 -13.11 21.03 7.09
CA ALA A 9 -12.10 20.13 6.55
C ALA A 9 -12.81 18.85 6.09
N VAL A 10 -13.56 18.93 4.98
CA VAL A 10 -14.09 17.73 4.33
C VAL A 10 -12.96 17.17 3.46
N ILE A 11 -12.19 16.26 4.03
CA ILE A 11 -11.39 15.32 3.26
C ILE A 11 -12.42 14.43 2.55
N PHE A 12 -12.75 14.76 1.30
CA PHE A 12 -13.47 13.83 0.43
C PHE A 12 -12.54 12.64 0.17
N ALA A 13 -12.62 11.64 1.03
CA ALA A 13 -12.23 10.29 0.70
C ALA A 13 -13.20 9.80 -0.38
N PHE A 14 -12.90 10.12 -1.64
CA PHE A 14 -13.40 9.34 -2.76
C PHE A 14 -12.66 8.00 -2.72
N SER A 15 -13.05 7.12 -1.80
CA SER A 15 -12.95 5.69 -2.02
C SER A 15 -14.19 5.30 -2.82
N LEU A 16 -14.15 5.53 -4.13
CA LEU A 16 -14.97 4.71 -5.02
C LEU A 16 -14.45 3.28 -4.86
N SER A 17 -15.06 2.52 -3.95
CA SER A 17 -14.93 1.06 -3.89
C SER A 17 -15.60 0.46 -5.13
N LEU A 18 -15.08 0.79 -6.31
CA LEU A 18 -15.55 0.26 -7.59
C LEU A 18 -15.22 -1.23 -7.77
N PHE A 19 -14.39 -1.77 -6.89
CA PHE A 19 -13.65 -3.00 -7.13
C PHE A 19 -13.86 -4.01 -6.00
N SER A 20 -14.91 -4.82 -6.17
CA SER A 20 -15.01 -6.14 -5.56
C SER A 20 -14.39 -7.14 -6.55
N ALA A 21 -13.84 -8.26 -6.04
CA ALA A 21 -13.45 -9.38 -6.89
C ALA A 21 -14.60 -9.77 -7.83
N GLU A 22 -14.27 -10.15 -9.07
CA GLU A 22 -15.25 -10.55 -10.10
C GLU A 22 -16.19 -11.64 -9.57
N SER A 23 -17.46 -11.53 -9.94
CA SER A 23 -18.47 -12.52 -9.58
C SER A 23 -18.25 -13.82 -10.34
N LEU A 24 -18.56 -14.96 -9.71
CA LEU A 24 -18.62 -16.24 -10.40
C LEU A 24 -19.64 -16.15 -11.55
N ARG A 25 -19.27 -16.68 -12.72
CA ARG A 25 -20.16 -16.78 -13.88
C ARG A 25 -19.91 -18.07 -14.65
N THR A 26 -20.88 -18.45 -15.48
CA THR A 26 -20.73 -19.57 -16.42
C THR A 26 -19.95 -19.13 -17.66
N TRP A 27 -18.85 -19.83 -17.92
CA TRP A 27 -18.05 -19.79 -19.14
C TRP A 27 -18.39 -21.00 -19.99
N THR A 28 -18.49 -20.80 -21.30
CA THR A 28 -18.84 -21.85 -22.26
C THR A 28 -17.69 -22.04 -23.24
N SER A 29 -17.26 -23.28 -23.40
CA SER A 29 -16.22 -23.63 -24.35
C SER A 29 -16.75 -23.70 -25.78
N SER A 30 -15.88 -23.62 -26.78
CA SER A 30 -16.22 -23.78 -28.20
C SER A 30 -16.80 -25.16 -28.53
N ASP A 31 -16.56 -26.17 -27.69
CA ASP A 31 -17.18 -27.50 -27.75
C ASP A 31 -18.50 -27.63 -26.95
N GLY A 32 -19.00 -26.54 -26.36
CA GLY A 32 -20.25 -26.49 -25.60
C GLY A 32 -20.14 -26.86 -24.12
N ARG A 33 -18.96 -27.22 -23.62
CA ARG A 33 -18.76 -27.51 -22.19
C ARG A 33 -18.81 -26.24 -21.35
N ILE A 34 -19.32 -26.33 -20.12
CA ILE A 34 -19.44 -25.18 -19.22
C ILE A 34 -18.54 -25.31 -18.00
N ILE A 35 -18.04 -24.17 -17.51
CA ILE A 35 -17.34 -24.07 -16.22
C ILE A 35 -17.82 -22.82 -15.48
N GLU A 36 -18.05 -22.94 -14.18
CA GLU A 36 -18.38 -21.81 -13.32
C GLU A 36 -17.10 -21.26 -12.67
N ALA A 37 -16.75 -20.03 -13.00
CA ALA A 37 -15.53 -19.39 -12.54
C ALA A 37 -15.63 -17.87 -12.61
N ARG A 38 -14.85 -17.17 -11.79
CA ARG A 38 -14.61 -15.73 -11.89
C ARG A 38 -13.40 -15.47 -12.78
N PHE A 39 -13.40 -14.33 -13.47
CA PHE A 39 -12.22 -13.87 -14.21
C PHE A 39 -11.11 -13.46 -13.24
N VAL A 40 -9.86 -13.82 -13.56
CA VAL A 40 -8.67 -13.41 -12.79
C VAL A 40 -7.81 -12.45 -13.60
N GLU A 41 -7.29 -12.88 -14.74
CA GLU A 41 -6.43 -12.06 -15.61
C GLU A 41 -6.34 -12.63 -17.04
N MET A 42 -5.95 -11.78 -17.98
CA MET A 42 -5.56 -12.18 -19.34
C MET A 42 -4.04 -12.35 -19.40
N ILE A 43 -3.57 -13.48 -19.94
CA ILE A 43 -2.14 -13.78 -20.10
C ILE A 43 -1.87 -14.13 -21.56
N GLY A 44 -1.48 -13.14 -22.36
CA GLY A 44 -1.26 -13.32 -23.79
C GLY A 44 -2.52 -13.83 -24.51
N GLN A 45 -2.45 -15.02 -25.10
CA GLN A 45 -3.61 -15.68 -25.74
C GLN A 45 -4.37 -16.64 -24.81
N ASN A 46 -4.21 -16.49 -23.49
CA ASN A 46 -4.89 -17.31 -22.49
C ASN A 46 -5.69 -16.43 -21.52
N ILE A 47 -6.75 -17.02 -20.95
CA ILE A 47 -7.53 -16.48 -19.85
C ILE A 47 -7.20 -17.28 -18.60
N LYS A 48 -6.94 -16.59 -17.50
CA LYS A 48 -6.89 -17.18 -16.17
C LYS A 48 -8.22 -16.95 -15.46
N ILE A 49 -8.84 -18.03 -14.98
CA ILE A 49 -10.13 -18.03 -14.28
C ILE A 49 -10.03 -18.84 -12.98
N GLU A 50 -10.83 -18.49 -11.99
CA GLU A 50 -10.83 -19.15 -10.67
C GLU A 50 -12.21 -19.68 -10.33
N ASN A 51 -12.33 -20.94 -9.92
CA ASN A 51 -13.61 -21.52 -9.53
C ASN A 51 -14.00 -21.15 -8.08
N SER A 52 -15.19 -21.59 -7.66
CA SER A 52 -15.70 -21.37 -6.30
C SER A 52 -14.83 -21.95 -5.18
N SER A 53 -13.99 -22.95 -5.47
CA SER A 53 -13.04 -23.57 -4.54
C SER A 53 -11.68 -22.88 -4.49
N GLY A 54 -11.48 -21.77 -5.23
CA GLY A 54 -10.21 -21.05 -5.30
C GLY A 54 -9.16 -21.67 -6.22
N VAL A 55 -9.52 -22.68 -7.01
CA VAL A 55 -8.60 -23.31 -7.98
C VAL A 55 -8.54 -22.46 -9.24
N GLN A 56 -7.33 -22.11 -9.65
CA GLN A 56 -7.07 -21.29 -10.84
C GLN A 56 -6.75 -22.16 -12.06
N PHE A 57 -7.37 -21.83 -13.19
CA PHE A 57 -7.16 -22.47 -14.48
C PHE A 57 -6.66 -21.44 -15.48
N THR A 58 -5.71 -21.82 -16.33
CA THR A 58 -5.26 -21.01 -17.47
C THR A 58 -5.65 -21.74 -18.75
N LEU A 59 -6.49 -21.11 -19.57
CA LEU A 59 -7.11 -21.72 -20.74
C LEU A 59 -6.94 -20.84 -21.99
N PRO A 60 -6.67 -21.40 -23.18
CA PRO A 60 -6.55 -20.62 -24.41
C PRO A 60 -7.83 -19.88 -24.81
N LEU A 61 -7.69 -18.69 -25.39
CA LEU A 61 -8.83 -17.91 -25.90
C LEU A 61 -9.67 -18.69 -26.92
N SER A 62 -9.02 -19.49 -27.76
CA SER A 62 -9.68 -20.35 -28.76
C SER A 62 -10.67 -21.35 -28.15
N ARG A 63 -10.58 -21.62 -26.84
CA ARG A 63 -11.50 -22.51 -26.15
C ARG A 63 -12.81 -21.86 -25.78
N PHE A 64 -12.99 -20.55 -25.89
CA PHE A 64 -14.17 -19.86 -25.35
C PHE A 64 -15.12 -19.39 -26.46
N SER A 65 -16.41 -19.34 -26.13
CA SER A 65 -17.42 -18.75 -27.02
C SER A 65 -17.14 -17.27 -27.29
N GLU A 66 -17.64 -16.72 -28.40
CA GLU A 66 -17.50 -15.27 -28.70
C GLU A 66 -18.07 -14.39 -27.59
N LYS A 67 -19.14 -14.83 -26.92
CA LYS A 67 -19.75 -14.11 -25.80
C LYS A 67 -18.80 -14.05 -24.61
N ASP A 68 -18.12 -15.15 -24.31
CA ASP A 68 -17.14 -15.24 -23.21
C ASP A 68 -15.85 -14.49 -23.53
N LEU A 69 -15.43 -14.50 -24.79
CA LEU A 69 -14.30 -13.68 -25.25
C LEU A 69 -14.60 -12.19 -25.09
N LYS A 70 -15.79 -11.74 -25.48
CA LYS A 70 -16.23 -10.34 -25.27
C LYS A 70 -16.29 -9.98 -23.79
N TYR A 71 -16.79 -10.88 -22.95
CA TYR A 71 -16.77 -10.66 -21.49
C TYR A 71 -15.35 -10.62 -20.95
N ALA A 72 -14.48 -11.57 -21.31
CA ALA A 72 -13.11 -11.61 -20.83
C ALA A 72 -12.31 -10.37 -21.23
N GLU A 73 -12.53 -9.87 -22.44
CA GLU A 73 -11.96 -8.61 -22.88
C GLU A 73 -12.46 -7.45 -22.00
N GLN A 74 -13.76 -7.39 -21.71
CA GLN A 74 -14.33 -6.36 -20.81
C GLN A 74 -13.82 -6.48 -19.37
N ALA A 75 -13.81 -7.68 -18.79
CA ALA A 75 -13.35 -7.96 -17.44
C ALA A 75 -11.85 -7.72 -17.28
N SER A 76 -11.05 -8.06 -18.29
CA SER A 76 -9.62 -7.72 -18.34
C SER A 76 -9.41 -6.22 -18.33
N ILE A 77 -10.15 -5.48 -19.16
CA ILE A 77 -10.03 -4.03 -19.18
C ILE A 77 -10.50 -3.44 -17.84
N GLN A 78 -11.58 -3.96 -17.23
CA GLN A 78 -12.01 -3.54 -15.89
C GLN A 78 -10.97 -3.85 -14.80
N SER A 79 -10.28 -4.99 -14.89
CA SER A 79 -9.20 -5.38 -13.97
C SER A 79 -7.98 -4.48 -14.09
N ASP A 80 -7.71 -3.92 -15.28
CA ASP A 80 -6.64 -2.92 -15.48
C ASP A 80 -6.93 -1.62 -14.68
N PHE A 81 -8.18 -1.37 -14.24
CA PHE A 81 -8.54 -0.23 -13.38
C PHE A 81 -8.46 -0.54 -11.88
N LEU A 82 -8.08 -1.75 -11.48
CA LEU A 82 -7.85 -2.08 -10.07
C LEU A 82 -6.61 -1.33 -9.56
N SER A 83 -6.71 -0.68 -8.40
CA SER A 83 -5.51 -0.25 -7.66
C SER A 83 -4.75 -1.51 -7.26
N LEU A 84 -3.65 -1.74 -7.96
CA LEU A 84 -2.71 -2.80 -7.65
C LEU A 84 -1.69 -2.20 -6.69
N GLY A 85 -1.45 -2.89 -5.57
CA GLY A 85 -0.39 -2.53 -4.63
C GLY A 85 0.99 -2.44 -5.30
N PRO A 86 2.05 -2.13 -4.55
CA PRO A 86 3.37 -1.94 -5.14
C PRO A 86 3.95 -3.21 -5.79
N PHE A 87 5.02 -3.06 -6.57
CA PHE A 87 5.80 -4.19 -7.10
C PHE A 87 6.60 -4.89 -5.97
N LYS A 88 7.27 -5.99 -6.29
CA LYS A 88 8.29 -6.57 -5.41
C LYS A 88 9.62 -5.88 -5.73
N GLY A 89 10.22 -5.17 -4.77
CA GLY A 89 11.43 -4.36 -5.01
C GLY A 89 11.09 -3.07 -5.76
N TYR A 90 10.51 -2.12 -5.05
CA TYR A 90 9.99 -0.87 -5.61
C TYR A 90 10.42 0.30 -4.74
N TYR A 91 10.34 1.49 -5.30
CA TYR A 91 10.42 2.72 -4.55
C TYR A 91 9.21 3.62 -4.88
N GLU A 92 8.99 4.63 -4.04
CA GLU A 92 7.95 5.63 -4.28
C GLU A 92 8.44 6.60 -5.36
N GLY A 93 7.79 6.56 -6.53
CA GLY A 93 8.08 7.48 -7.61
C GLY A 93 7.74 8.91 -7.21
N ALA A 94 8.37 9.88 -7.86
CA ALA A 94 8.14 11.29 -7.54
C ALA A 94 7.75 12.12 -8.76
N VAL A 95 7.09 13.22 -8.48
CA VAL A 95 6.71 14.23 -9.46
C VAL A 95 7.55 15.47 -9.24
N VAL A 96 8.32 15.89 -10.24
CA VAL A 96 9.12 17.11 -10.22
C VAL A 96 8.37 18.25 -10.90
N ILE A 97 8.40 19.43 -10.28
CA ILE A 97 7.82 20.64 -10.87
C ILE A 97 8.81 21.26 -11.86
N ALA A 98 8.59 21.10 -13.16
CA ALA A 98 9.52 21.56 -14.19
C ALA A 98 9.32 23.03 -14.59
N SER A 99 8.09 23.53 -14.53
CA SER A 99 7.79 24.93 -14.85
C SER A 99 6.53 25.41 -14.15
N ILE A 100 6.50 26.68 -13.80
CA ILE A 100 5.33 27.38 -13.26
C ILE A 100 5.17 28.70 -14.01
N ASN A 101 3.98 28.94 -14.56
CA ASN A 101 3.57 30.24 -15.08
C ASN A 101 2.30 30.67 -14.34
N GLY A 102 2.39 31.70 -13.50
CA GLY A 102 1.32 32.09 -12.58
C GLY A 102 1.43 31.41 -11.21
N GLU A 103 0.30 31.14 -10.58
CA GLU A 103 0.22 30.59 -9.22
C GLU A 103 0.08 29.06 -9.24
N LEU A 104 0.91 28.37 -8.45
CA LEU A 104 0.78 26.95 -8.12
C LEU A 104 0.81 26.78 -6.59
N LYS A 105 -0.30 26.36 -6.01
CA LYS A 105 -0.41 26.00 -4.60
C LYS A 105 -0.16 24.51 -4.42
N VAL A 106 0.70 24.19 -3.47
CA VAL A 106 1.03 22.84 -3.06
C VAL A 106 0.50 22.62 -1.65
N PHE A 107 -0.27 21.54 -1.48
CA PHE A 107 -0.79 21.08 -0.22
C PHE A 107 -0.12 19.74 0.06
N ASP A 108 0.98 19.78 0.81
CA ASP A 108 1.65 18.57 1.23
C ASP A 108 0.69 17.73 2.10
N PRO A 109 0.78 16.39 2.05
CA PRO A 109 0.03 15.56 2.97
C PRO A 109 0.35 15.98 4.42
N PRO A 110 -0.63 15.92 5.34
CA PRO A 110 -0.42 16.34 6.72
C PRO A 110 0.76 15.59 7.33
N LYS A 111 1.74 16.34 7.87
CA LYS A 111 2.80 15.77 8.70
C LYS A 111 2.14 15.23 9.97
N SER A 112 2.24 13.92 10.17
CA SER A 112 1.65 13.22 11.31
C SER A 112 2.45 13.51 12.59
N ASP A 113 2.23 14.68 13.22
CA ASP A 113 2.58 14.87 14.62
C ASP A 113 1.47 14.27 15.48
N LYS A 114 1.73 13.09 16.06
CA LYS A 114 0.77 12.24 16.78
C LYS A 114 0.21 12.82 18.10
N TYR A 115 0.38 14.11 18.38
CA TYR A 115 0.01 14.73 19.66
C TYR A 115 -0.79 16.02 19.53
N SER A 116 -1.18 16.40 18.32
CA SER A 116 -2.05 17.56 18.11
C SER A 116 -3.11 17.25 17.06
N ASP A 117 -4.29 17.85 17.21
CA ASP A 117 -5.28 17.93 16.14
C ASP A 117 -4.58 18.23 14.81
N PRO A 118 -4.97 17.58 13.70
CA PRO A 118 -4.34 17.80 12.41
C PRO A 118 -4.33 19.30 12.12
N LYS A 119 -3.14 19.92 12.17
CA LYS A 119 -3.00 21.32 11.81
C LYS A 119 -3.56 21.48 10.41
N PRO A 120 -4.36 22.53 10.14
CA PRO A 120 -4.94 22.73 8.82
C PRO A 120 -3.82 22.69 7.77
N ILE A 121 -4.02 21.89 6.71
CA ILE A 121 -3.05 21.74 5.63
C ILE A 121 -2.83 23.12 5.04
N LYS A 122 -1.65 23.70 5.30
CA LYS A 122 -1.32 25.04 4.81
C LYS A 122 -0.85 24.91 3.37
N ALA A 123 -1.48 25.68 2.49
CA ALA A 123 -0.98 25.86 1.14
C ALA A 123 0.40 26.53 1.20
N ARG A 124 1.35 26.02 0.43
CA ARG A 124 2.60 26.71 0.09
C ARG A 124 2.67 26.93 -1.40
N LEU A 125 3.53 27.86 -1.83
CA LEU A 125 3.81 28.02 -3.26
C LEU A 125 4.73 26.90 -3.75
N GLY A 126 4.45 26.41 -4.95
CA GLY A 126 5.29 25.44 -5.65
C GLY A 126 6.61 26.08 -6.09
N LYS A 127 7.66 25.26 -6.17
CA LYS A 127 9.00 25.69 -6.60
C LYS A 127 9.45 24.86 -7.80
N ILE A 128 9.99 25.53 -8.81
CA ILE A 128 10.60 24.85 -9.96
C ILE A 128 11.79 24.01 -9.48
N GLY A 129 11.90 22.78 -9.99
CA GLY A 129 12.89 21.77 -9.61
C GLY A 129 12.55 20.99 -8.33
N GLU A 130 11.49 21.36 -7.58
CA GLU A 130 11.14 20.57 -6.40
C GLU A 130 10.39 19.30 -6.79
N ALA A 131 10.70 18.20 -6.11
CA ALA A 131 9.88 17.00 -6.17
C ALA A 131 8.76 17.07 -5.12
N VAL A 132 7.60 16.52 -5.45
CA VAL A 132 6.45 16.37 -4.57
C VAL A 132 6.10 14.88 -4.42
N SER A 133 5.72 14.49 -3.20
CA SER A 133 5.44 13.10 -2.84
C SER A 133 4.01 12.68 -3.17
N VAL A 134 3.73 11.38 -3.06
CA VAL A 134 2.36 10.87 -3.04
C VAL A 134 1.58 11.53 -1.89
N GLY A 135 0.28 11.72 -2.10
CA GLY A 135 -0.65 12.42 -1.19
C GLY A 135 -0.69 13.93 -1.38
N THR A 136 0.26 14.52 -2.11
CA THR A 136 0.31 15.97 -2.37
C THR A 136 -0.85 16.41 -3.28
N GLN A 137 -1.53 17.51 -2.92
CA GLN A 137 -2.48 18.18 -3.80
C GLN A 137 -1.84 19.41 -4.44
N LEU A 138 -2.01 19.55 -5.76
CA LEU A 138 -1.52 20.65 -6.56
C LEU A 138 -2.71 21.44 -7.11
N ILE A 139 -2.70 22.75 -6.95
CA ILE A 139 -3.77 23.64 -7.41
C ILE A 139 -3.18 24.83 -8.18
N THR A 140 -3.46 24.94 -9.46
CA THR A 140 -3.13 26.13 -10.26
C THR A 140 -4.18 27.23 -10.09
N GLY A 141 -3.74 28.50 -10.12
CA GLY A 141 -4.63 29.66 -10.10
C GLY A 141 -5.29 29.95 -11.46
N ASN A 142 -6.10 31.00 -11.50
CA ASN A 142 -6.69 31.54 -12.74
C ASN A 142 -5.57 31.99 -13.71
N GLY A 143 -5.69 31.68 -15.01
CA GLY A 143 -4.67 31.95 -16.02
C GLY A 143 -3.31 31.28 -15.79
N SER A 144 -3.19 30.43 -14.76
CA SER A 144 -1.93 29.81 -14.36
C SER A 144 -1.74 28.45 -15.04
N ARG A 145 -0.49 28.01 -15.11
CA ARG A 145 -0.09 26.73 -15.70
C ARG A 145 1.10 26.15 -14.94
N ALA A 146 1.13 24.84 -14.79
CA ALA A 146 2.30 24.13 -14.28
C ALA A 146 2.66 22.96 -15.19
N ILE A 147 3.95 22.71 -15.40
CA ILE A 147 4.46 21.53 -16.10
C ILE A 147 5.19 20.67 -15.08
N LEU A 148 4.88 19.39 -15.08
CA LEU A 148 5.28 18.44 -14.07
C LEU A 148 5.84 17.18 -14.76
N LEU A 149 6.90 16.61 -14.18
CA LEU A 149 7.67 15.49 -14.73
C LEU A 149 7.66 14.32 -13.76
N LEU A 150 7.34 13.13 -14.23
CA LEU A 150 7.40 11.91 -13.43
C LEU A 150 8.74 11.24 -13.62
N THR A 151 9.22 10.55 -12.59
CA THR A 151 10.41 9.69 -12.66
C THR A 151 10.32 8.55 -13.68
N ASN A 152 9.11 8.20 -14.15
CA ASN A 152 8.94 7.24 -15.25
C ASN A 152 9.10 7.86 -16.66
N GLY A 153 9.33 9.18 -16.73
CA GLY A 153 9.49 9.96 -17.97
C GLY A 153 8.19 10.61 -18.49
N THR A 154 7.05 10.41 -17.82
CA THR A 154 5.77 11.04 -18.19
C THR A 154 5.81 12.54 -17.92
N ILE A 155 5.28 13.32 -18.87
CA ILE A 155 5.18 14.78 -18.75
C ILE A 155 3.72 15.17 -18.68
N PHE A 156 3.35 16.07 -17.77
CA PHE A 156 2.00 16.60 -17.72
C PHE A 156 1.98 18.12 -17.57
N THR A 157 0.98 18.72 -18.19
CA THR A 157 0.68 20.15 -18.13
C THR A 157 -0.65 20.33 -17.42
N MET A 158 -0.64 21.00 -16.27
CA MET A 158 -1.82 21.49 -15.58
C MET A 158 -2.21 22.86 -16.17
N GLY A 159 -3.45 22.98 -16.64
CA GLY A 159 -4.04 24.25 -17.06
C GLY A 159 -4.46 25.11 -15.88
N GLU A 160 -5.29 26.12 -16.13
CA GLU A 160 -5.81 27.00 -15.08
C GLU A 160 -6.80 26.29 -14.16
N GLU A 161 -6.93 26.77 -12.93
CA GLU A 161 -7.89 26.28 -11.92
C GLU A 161 -7.91 24.75 -11.74
N THR A 162 -6.75 24.13 -11.95
CA THR A 162 -6.62 22.68 -12.02
C THR A 162 -6.22 22.15 -10.66
N LYS A 163 -7.04 21.24 -10.12
CA LYS A 163 -6.81 20.55 -8.84
C LYS A 163 -6.49 19.08 -9.09
N LEU A 164 -5.25 18.73 -8.80
CA LEU A 164 -4.69 17.40 -9.00
C LEU A 164 -4.19 16.83 -7.67
N VAL A 165 -4.32 15.52 -7.49
CA VAL A 165 -3.78 14.77 -6.34
C VAL A 165 -2.98 13.59 -6.85
N ILE A 166 -1.75 13.43 -6.36
CA ILE A 166 -0.94 12.24 -6.63
C ILE A 166 -1.41 11.18 -5.64
N LYS A 167 -2.24 10.20 -6.06
CA LYS A 167 -2.82 9.22 -5.15
C LYS A 167 -1.90 8.04 -4.89
N GLU A 168 -1.26 7.55 -5.94
CA GLU A 168 -0.33 6.42 -5.90
C GLU A 168 0.75 6.64 -6.97
N PHE A 169 2.00 6.33 -6.63
CA PHE A 169 3.09 6.26 -7.60
C PHE A 169 4.14 5.26 -7.12
N TRP A 170 4.01 4.02 -7.59
CA TRP A 170 4.98 2.96 -7.36
C TRP A 170 5.82 2.75 -8.60
N GLN A 171 7.12 2.57 -8.43
CA GLN A 171 8.03 2.35 -9.54
C GLN A 171 9.03 1.25 -9.18
N GLU A 172 9.24 0.29 -10.09
CA GLU A 172 10.26 -0.76 -9.92
C GLU A 172 11.65 -0.09 -9.92
N GLU A 173 12.55 -0.57 -9.06
CA GLU A 173 13.91 -0.03 -8.96
C GLU A 173 14.62 -0.08 -10.32
N PHE A 174 15.37 0.97 -10.63
CA PHE A 174 16.17 1.04 -11.85
C PHE A 174 17.43 1.86 -11.63
N GLU A 175 18.44 1.59 -12.44
CA GLU A 175 19.66 2.38 -12.48
C GLU A 175 19.45 3.62 -13.34
N SER A 176 19.84 4.78 -12.83
CA SER A 176 19.75 6.03 -13.57
C SER A 176 20.60 5.97 -14.84
N LYS A 177 19.98 6.33 -15.95
CA LYS A 177 20.70 6.61 -17.20
C LYS A 177 20.79 8.13 -17.37
N GLU A 178 21.89 8.61 -17.92
CA GLU A 178 22.09 10.03 -18.31
C GLU A 178 21.20 10.46 -19.51
N ASP A 179 20.23 9.61 -19.89
CA ASP A 179 19.28 9.91 -20.96
C ASP A 179 18.43 11.13 -20.57
N ARG A 180 18.22 12.03 -21.54
CA ARG A 180 17.29 13.16 -21.34
C ARG A 180 15.87 12.65 -21.33
N VAL A 181 15.03 13.23 -20.47
CA VAL A 181 13.62 12.82 -20.30
C VAL A 181 12.86 12.86 -21.63
N ILE A 182 13.17 13.83 -22.48
CA ILE A 182 12.54 14.01 -23.79
C ILE A 182 12.94 12.94 -24.82
N ASP A 183 14.12 12.32 -24.69
CA ASP A 183 14.64 11.34 -25.65
C ASP A 183 14.04 9.94 -25.44
N ILE A 184 13.43 9.73 -24.27
CA ILE A 184 12.87 8.45 -23.84
C ILE A 184 11.53 8.20 -24.54
N GLN A 185 11.42 7.03 -25.17
CA GLN A 185 10.21 6.58 -25.87
C GLN A 185 9.38 5.58 -25.04
N ILE A 186 10.05 4.74 -24.26
CA ILE A 186 9.46 3.72 -23.38
C ILE A 186 9.81 4.11 -21.95
N GLU A 187 8.86 3.99 -21.02
CA GLU A 187 9.14 4.33 -19.62
C GLU A 187 10.39 3.61 -19.08
N VAL A 188 11.14 4.30 -18.24
CA VAL A 188 12.46 3.86 -17.76
C VAL A 188 12.39 2.60 -16.89
N SER A 189 11.29 2.42 -16.16
CA SER A 189 10.99 1.19 -15.43
C SER A 189 9.49 1.04 -15.23
N PRO A 190 8.99 -0.18 -14.96
CA PRO A 190 7.58 -0.40 -14.68
C PRO A 190 7.04 0.50 -13.57
N SER A 191 5.88 1.10 -13.81
CA SER A 191 5.26 2.04 -12.88
C SER A 191 3.75 1.80 -12.71
N ARG A 192 3.24 1.97 -11.49
CA ARG A 192 1.81 1.95 -11.15
C ARG A 192 1.44 3.31 -10.59
N ILE A 193 0.72 4.09 -11.39
CA ILE A 193 0.42 5.49 -11.12
C ILE A 193 -1.09 5.69 -11.08
N THR A 194 -1.56 6.33 -10.01
CA THR A 194 -2.95 6.78 -9.89
C THR A 194 -2.95 8.28 -9.58
N ILE A 195 -3.52 9.07 -10.49
CA ILE A 195 -3.68 10.52 -10.35
C ILE A 195 -5.16 10.85 -10.20
N GLY A 196 -5.51 11.63 -9.18
CA GLY A 196 -6.85 12.19 -9.04
C GLY A 196 -6.93 13.57 -9.69
N LEU A 197 -7.65 13.71 -10.81
CA LEU A 197 -8.02 15.01 -11.36
C LEU A 197 -9.40 15.42 -10.87
N LEU A 198 -9.43 16.29 -9.87
CA LEU A 198 -10.68 16.72 -9.23
C LEU A 198 -11.38 17.81 -10.04
N ASN A 199 -10.60 18.73 -10.61
CA ASN A 199 -11.11 19.84 -11.42
C ASN A 199 -10.02 20.36 -12.37
N GLY A 200 -10.41 20.96 -13.49
CA GLY A 200 -9.57 21.69 -14.43
C GLY A 200 -9.12 20.90 -15.65
N ASP A 201 -8.03 21.37 -16.25
CA ASP A 201 -7.51 20.89 -17.53
C ASP A 201 -6.13 20.25 -17.34
N MET A 202 -5.93 19.09 -17.96
CA MET A 202 -4.66 18.38 -17.91
C MET A 202 -4.31 17.83 -19.28
N ILE A 203 -3.10 18.07 -19.75
CA ILE A 203 -2.54 17.50 -20.98
C ILE A 203 -1.37 16.63 -20.60
N VAL A 204 -1.32 15.39 -21.08
CA VAL A 204 -0.33 14.40 -20.63
C VAL A 204 0.32 13.71 -21.82
N GLU A 205 1.66 13.70 -21.81
CA GLU A 205 2.51 12.87 -22.66
C GLU A 205 3.01 11.67 -21.84
N VAL A 206 2.25 10.56 -21.90
CA VAL A 206 2.61 9.30 -21.23
C VAL A 206 3.55 8.50 -22.11
N LYS A 207 4.75 8.19 -21.61
CA LYS A 207 5.70 7.32 -22.33
C LYS A 207 5.11 5.93 -22.53
N LYS A 208 5.59 5.19 -23.53
CA LYS A 208 5.07 3.84 -23.78
C LYS A 208 5.30 2.97 -22.54
N LEU A 209 4.20 2.54 -21.94
CA LEU A 209 4.20 1.75 -20.70
C LEU A 209 4.62 0.30 -20.98
N GLN A 210 5.37 -0.28 -20.04
CA GLN A 210 5.73 -1.69 -19.99
C GLN A 210 4.53 -2.54 -19.53
N HIS A 211 4.60 -3.85 -19.78
CA HIS A 211 3.45 -4.75 -19.56
C HIS A 211 2.91 -4.75 -18.12
N LYS A 212 3.76 -4.56 -17.11
CA LYS A 212 3.36 -4.60 -15.70
C LYS A 212 2.82 -3.27 -15.17
N SER A 213 2.84 -2.24 -16.00
CA SER A 213 2.57 -0.86 -15.61
C SER A 213 1.11 -0.49 -15.78
N SER A 214 0.66 0.43 -14.94
CA SER A 214 -0.66 1.02 -15.01
C SER A 214 -0.58 2.53 -14.83
N PHE A 215 -1.37 3.26 -15.61
CA PHE A 215 -1.52 4.70 -15.47
C PHE A 215 -3.00 5.04 -15.47
N LEU A 216 -3.50 5.40 -14.29
CA LEU A 216 -4.91 5.67 -14.03
C LEU A 216 -5.09 7.15 -13.70
N ILE A 217 -6.12 7.76 -14.30
CA ILE A 217 -6.60 9.08 -13.92
C ILE A 217 -8.03 8.96 -13.42
N GLU A 218 -8.22 9.22 -12.14
CA GLU A 218 -9.52 9.25 -11.51
C GLU A 218 -10.13 10.66 -11.61
N THR A 219 -11.40 10.71 -12.03
CA THR A 219 -12.20 11.92 -12.09
C THR A 219 -13.53 11.68 -11.35
N PRO A 220 -14.30 12.73 -11.03
CA PRO A 220 -15.63 12.55 -10.43
C PRO A 220 -16.62 11.71 -11.29
N LEU A 221 -16.39 11.62 -12.60
CA LEU A 221 -17.32 11.00 -13.55
C LEU A 221 -16.88 9.62 -14.08
N GLY A 222 -15.67 9.17 -13.71
CA GLY A 222 -15.10 7.89 -14.08
C GLY A 222 -13.58 7.85 -13.97
N VAL A 223 -12.99 6.73 -14.39
CA VAL A 223 -11.54 6.50 -14.40
C VAL A 223 -11.06 6.33 -15.84
N ALA A 224 -9.98 7.02 -16.21
CA ALA A 224 -9.30 6.84 -17.49
C ALA A 224 -8.04 6.00 -17.29
N GLY A 225 -7.97 4.86 -17.98
CA GLY A 225 -6.81 3.99 -18.05
C GLY A 225 -6.05 4.31 -19.33
N VAL A 226 -4.78 4.69 -19.18
CA VAL A 226 -3.98 5.21 -20.28
C VAL A 226 -2.99 4.15 -20.74
N ARG A 227 -2.98 3.85 -22.04
CA ARG A 227 -1.95 3.02 -22.68
C ARG A 227 -1.47 3.70 -23.97
N GLY A 228 -0.57 4.67 -23.79
CA GLY A 228 0.11 5.50 -24.82
C GLY A 228 -0.82 6.53 -25.49
N THR A 229 -0.40 7.68 -26.00
CA THR A 229 0.62 8.70 -25.64
C THR A 229 -0.04 10.01 -26.12
N GLU A 230 0.08 11.14 -25.43
CA GLU A 230 -0.54 12.44 -25.83
C GLU A 230 -2.09 12.49 -25.82
N PHE A 231 -2.67 12.92 -24.71
CA PHE A 231 -4.10 13.22 -24.59
C PHE A 231 -4.33 14.47 -23.72
N ARG A 232 -5.55 15.01 -23.83
CA ARG A 232 -6.08 16.06 -22.97
C ARG A 232 -7.29 15.56 -22.22
N LEU A 233 -7.35 15.86 -20.93
CA LEU A 233 -8.45 15.54 -20.06
C LEU A 233 -8.87 16.81 -19.33
N PHE A 234 -10.13 17.16 -19.47
CA PHE A 234 -10.78 18.25 -18.78
C PHE A 234 -11.89 17.68 -17.88
N SER A 235 -11.92 18.10 -16.63
CA SER A 235 -12.87 17.62 -15.63
C SER A 235 -13.41 18.77 -14.80
N GLN A 236 -14.72 18.80 -14.61
CA GLN A 236 -15.43 19.65 -13.66
C GLN A 236 -16.51 18.81 -12.98
N SER A 237 -17.09 19.31 -11.89
CA SER A 237 -18.06 18.59 -11.05
C SER A 237 -19.19 17.88 -11.81
N LYS A 238 -19.57 18.38 -12.99
CA LYS A 238 -20.67 17.87 -13.83
C LYS A 238 -20.30 17.65 -15.28
N PHE A 239 -19.04 17.85 -15.67
CA PHE A 239 -18.61 17.81 -17.06
C PHE A 239 -17.24 17.15 -17.18
N PHE A 240 -17.09 16.30 -18.18
CA PHE A 240 -15.85 15.63 -18.51
C PHE A 240 -15.65 15.63 -20.02
N LYS A 241 -14.42 15.94 -20.45
CA LYS A 241 -13.98 15.81 -21.83
C LYS A 241 -12.59 15.19 -21.91
N LEU A 242 -12.45 14.12 -22.70
CA LEU A 242 -11.19 13.45 -22.98
C LEU A 242 -10.92 13.48 -24.49
N GLY A 243 -9.85 14.15 -24.92
CA GLY A 243 -9.41 14.19 -26.31
C GLY A 243 -8.08 13.45 -26.48
N VAL A 244 -8.04 12.46 -27.35
CA VAL A 244 -6.84 11.62 -27.58
C VAL A 244 -6.18 12.06 -28.88
N LEU A 245 -4.93 12.53 -28.80
CA LEU A 245 -4.16 12.97 -29.96
C LEU A 245 -3.38 11.81 -30.56
N GLU A 246 -2.68 11.03 -29.73
CA GLU A 246 -2.00 9.80 -30.14
C GLU A 246 -2.34 8.63 -29.21
N GLY A 247 -2.06 7.40 -29.65
CA GLY A 247 -2.31 6.18 -28.89
C GLY A 247 -3.79 5.92 -28.54
N ARG A 248 -4.04 5.42 -27.33
CA ARG A 248 -5.37 4.95 -26.88
C ARG A 248 -5.58 5.18 -25.39
N VAL A 249 -6.80 5.64 -25.06
CA VAL A 249 -7.27 5.77 -23.68
C VAL A 249 -8.57 4.98 -23.52
N ASP A 250 -8.63 4.13 -22.50
CA ASP A 250 -9.86 3.43 -22.12
C ASP A 250 -10.50 4.16 -20.95
N PHE A 251 -11.80 4.47 -21.04
CA PHE A 251 -12.54 5.19 -20.01
C PHE A 251 -13.59 4.30 -19.37
N LEU A 252 -13.46 4.05 -18.07
CA LEU A 252 -14.44 3.34 -17.26
C LEU A 252 -15.36 4.36 -16.58
N ASN A 253 -16.64 4.37 -16.96
CA ASN A 253 -17.60 5.27 -16.33
C ASN A 253 -18.13 4.69 -14.98
N ASN A 254 -18.88 5.51 -14.23
CA ASN A 254 -19.49 5.09 -12.95
C ASN A 254 -20.49 3.92 -13.07
N GLU A 255 -20.96 3.57 -14.27
CA GLU A 255 -21.81 2.39 -14.53
C GLU A 255 -20.97 1.12 -14.81
N LYS A 256 -19.65 1.17 -14.58
CA LYS A 256 -18.68 0.13 -14.90
C LYS A 256 -18.62 -0.24 -16.39
N LYS A 257 -19.08 0.64 -17.28
CA LYS A 257 -18.95 0.45 -18.74
C LYS A 257 -17.66 1.08 -19.23
N VAL A 258 -16.87 0.26 -19.91
CA VAL A 258 -15.63 0.67 -20.57
C VAL A 258 -15.95 1.25 -21.95
N LYS A 259 -15.39 2.41 -22.25
CA LYS A 259 -15.42 3.02 -23.58
C LYS A 259 -13.99 3.28 -24.05
N LYS A 260 -13.61 2.67 -25.17
CA LYS A 260 -12.29 2.81 -25.80
C LYS A 260 -12.28 4.08 -26.64
N VAL A 261 -11.31 4.96 -26.43
CA VAL A 261 -11.16 6.23 -27.16
C VAL A 261 -9.87 6.18 -27.96
N GLY A 262 -10.02 6.20 -29.30
CA GLY A 262 -8.89 6.13 -30.23
C GLY A 262 -8.32 7.49 -30.62
N VAL A 263 -7.25 7.45 -31.42
CA VAL A 263 -6.58 8.60 -32.03
C VAL A 263 -7.55 9.56 -32.72
N LEU A 264 -7.38 10.87 -32.47
CA LEU A 264 -8.21 11.96 -33.00
C LEU A 264 -9.69 11.82 -32.68
N ARG A 265 -10.01 11.19 -31.54
CA ARG A 265 -11.36 11.12 -30.97
C ARG A 265 -11.46 11.89 -29.68
N SER A 266 -12.66 12.38 -29.42
CA SER A 266 -13.02 12.99 -28.15
C SER A 266 -14.20 12.28 -27.52
N LEU A 267 -14.13 12.05 -26.23
CA LEU A 267 -15.20 11.56 -25.39
C LEU A 267 -15.74 12.71 -24.54
N VAL A 268 -17.04 12.94 -24.57
CA VAL A 268 -17.71 13.98 -23.78
C VAL A 268 -18.80 13.35 -22.92
N LYS A 269 -18.86 13.76 -21.64
CA LYS A 269 -19.89 13.35 -20.70
C LYS A 269 -20.28 14.53 -19.82
N GLU A 270 -21.55 14.90 -19.87
CA GLU A 270 -22.22 15.72 -18.87
C GLU A 270 -22.93 14.84 -17.85
N MET A 271 -23.16 15.35 -16.64
CA MET A 271 -23.93 14.67 -15.60
C MET A 271 -25.27 14.20 -16.17
N ASP A 272 -25.64 12.94 -15.90
CA ASP A 272 -26.86 12.27 -16.39
C ASP A 272 -27.02 12.20 -17.92
N SER A 273 -25.99 12.55 -18.69
CA SER A 273 -25.97 12.40 -20.15
C SER A 273 -25.28 11.10 -20.58
N LYS A 274 -25.66 10.61 -21.77
CA LYS A 274 -24.94 9.51 -22.41
C LYS A 274 -23.54 9.98 -22.82
N VAL A 275 -22.57 9.09 -22.66
CA VAL A 275 -21.19 9.36 -23.09
C VAL A 275 -21.13 9.39 -24.62
N LEU A 276 -20.85 10.56 -25.20
CA LEU A 276 -20.78 10.78 -26.64
C LEU A 276 -19.33 10.71 -27.12
N GLU A 277 -19.10 10.01 -28.23
CA GLU A 277 -17.79 9.99 -28.91
C GLU A 277 -17.91 10.75 -30.23
N GLN A 278 -16.95 11.64 -30.47
CA GLN A 278 -16.95 12.56 -31.60
C GLN A 278 -15.54 12.65 -32.19
N LYS A 279 -15.43 13.22 -33.41
CA LYS A 279 -14.12 13.53 -34.00
C LYS A 279 -13.50 14.70 -33.21
N LEU A 280 -12.21 14.58 -32.87
CA LEU A 280 -11.48 15.66 -32.23
C LEU A 280 -11.36 16.84 -33.21
N LEU A 281 -11.73 18.03 -32.75
CA LEU A 281 -11.71 19.23 -33.59
C LEU A 281 -10.26 19.63 -33.91
N SER A 282 -10.05 20.23 -35.08
CA SER A 282 -8.71 20.65 -35.53
C SER A 282 -8.09 21.70 -34.61
N GLN A 283 -8.90 22.65 -34.12
CA GLN A 283 -8.49 23.65 -33.14
C GLN A 283 -8.04 23.00 -31.82
N GLU A 284 -8.76 21.98 -31.35
CA GLU A 284 -8.40 21.26 -30.12
C GLU A 284 -7.11 20.46 -30.29
N SER A 285 -6.97 19.76 -31.41
CA SER A 285 -5.76 19.02 -31.75
C SER A 285 -4.53 19.96 -31.76
N LYS A 286 -4.69 21.17 -32.31
CA LYS A 286 -3.64 22.20 -32.32
C LYS A 286 -3.26 22.64 -30.90
N LEU A 287 -4.24 22.91 -30.04
CA LEU A 287 -4.01 23.31 -28.64
C LEU A 287 -3.26 22.23 -27.86
N ILE A 288 -3.62 20.96 -28.06
CA ILE A 288 -2.95 19.82 -27.41
C ILE A 288 -1.48 19.76 -27.85
N LYS A 289 -1.23 19.81 -29.16
CA LYS A 289 0.12 19.76 -29.72
C LYS A 289 1.01 20.90 -29.22
N GLU A 290 0.49 22.13 -29.24
CA GLU A 290 1.23 23.29 -28.73
C GLU A 290 1.55 23.18 -27.23
N ALA A 291 0.66 22.57 -26.43
CA ALA A 291 0.94 22.34 -25.02
C ALA A 291 2.03 21.30 -24.80
N ILE A 292 2.06 20.26 -25.63
CA ILE A 292 3.08 19.20 -25.58
C ILE A 292 4.44 19.74 -26.02
N ASP A 293 4.49 20.54 -27.07
CA ASP A 293 5.73 21.19 -27.51
C ASP A 293 6.32 22.09 -26.40
N ARG A 294 5.45 22.84 -25.69
CA ARG A 294 5.86 23.61 -24.51
C ARG A 294 6.35 22.71 -23.38
N ALA A 295 5.66 21.61 -23.12
CA ALA A 295 6.02 20.66 -22.07
C ALA A 295 7.39 20.02 -22.34
N ARG A 296 7.65 19.60 -23.58
CA ARG A 296 8.96 19.11 -24.04
C ARG A 296 10.04 20.18 -23.93
N SER A 297 9.74 21.43 -24.28
CA SER A 297 10.70 22.52 -24.11
C SER A 297 11.08 22.76 -22.65
N ALA A 298 10.14 22.65 -21.71
CA ALA A 298 10.41 22.78 -20.28
C ALA A 298 11.17 21.57 -19.71
N ALA A 299 11.01 20.39 -20.32
CA ALA A 299 11.65 19.15 -19.92
C ALA A 299 13.04 18.93 -20.56
N LYS A 300 13.45 19.79 -21.50
CA LYS A 300 14.61 19.57 -22.37
C LYS A 300 15.93 19.36 -21.61
N ASP A 301 16.08 20.07 -20.51
CA ASP A 301 17.32 20.09 -19.73
C ASP A 301 17.31 19.10 -18.55
N TYR A 302 16.21 18.36 -18.36
CA TYR A 302 16.09 17.34 -17.31
C TYR A 302 16.61 15.99 -17.80
N SER A 303 17.54 15.39 -17.03
CA SER A 303 17.91 13.98 -17.17
C SER A 303 17.10 13.09 -16.23
N VAL A 304 17.01 11.79 -16.54
CA VAL A 304 16.35 10.83 -15.64
C VAL A 304 17.08 10.75 -14.30
N ALA A 305 18.41 10.81 -14.32
CA ALA A 305 19.22 10.84 -13.11
C ALA A 305 18.86 12.02 -12.20
N GLN A 306 18.73 13.23 -12.75
CA GLN A 306 18.32 14.41 -11.97
C GLN A 306 16.91 14.30 -11.40
N LEU A 307 15.98 13.69 -12.15
CA LEU A 307 14.63 13.42 -11.64
C LEU A 307 14.66 12.44 -10.46
N LEU A 308 15.47 11.38 -10.56
CA LEU A 308 15.66 10.40 -9.50
C LEU A 308 16.33 11.03 -8.27
N GLU A 309 17.41 11.80 -8.44
CA GLU A 309 18.06 12.53 -7.35
C GLU A 309 17.11 13.52 -6.67
N SER A 310 16.27 14.22 -7.43
CA SER A 310 15.27 15.15 -6.88
C SER A 310 14.18 14.40 -6.10
N ALA A 311 13.79 13.21 -6.58
CA ALA A 311 12.86 12.31 -5.92
C ALA A 311 13.44 11.78 -4.60
N GLU A 312 14.67 11.28 -4.64
CA GLU A 312 15.43 10.79 -3.49
C GLU A 312 15.69 11.92 -2.49
N ALA A 313 16.05 13.12 -2.94
CA ALA A 313 16.25 14.29 -2.09
C ALA A 313 14.95 14.76 -1.42
N ASN A 314 13.79 14.60 -2.06
CA ASN A 314 12.50 14.92 -1.44
C ASN A 314 12.02 13.82 -0.49
N ASN A 315 12.20 12.55 -0.84
CA ASN A 315 12.05 11.43 0.09
C ASN A 315 12.96 11.66 1.30
N ASN A 316 14.20 12.08 1.05
CA ASN A 316 15.18 12.46 2.04
C ASN A 316 14.89 13.79 2.72
N ARG A 317 14.05 14.72 2.22
CA ARG A 317 13.61 15.97 2.90
C ARG A 317 12.32 15.81 3.69
N GLN A 318 11.45 14.87 3.31
CA GLN A 318 10.44 14.32 4.21
C GLN A 318 11.08 13.54 5.35
N VAL A 319 12.18 12.82 5.06
CA VAL A 319 13.08 12.32 6.09
C VAL A 319 13.77 13.50 6.78
N ASN A 320 14.29 14.52 6.07
CA ASN A 320 14.76 15.91 6.39
C ASN A 320 14.08 16.56 7.60
N SER A 321 12.77 16.74 7.50
CA SER A 321 11.97 17.35 8.57
C SER A 321 11.55 16.36 9.67
N ASN A 322 11.97 15.11 9.53
CA ASN A 322 11.87 14.04 10.51
C ASN A 322 13.26 13.55 11.00
N LEU A 323 14.40 14.13 10.53
CA LEU A 323 15.71 13.85 11.12
C LEU A 323 16.06 14.93 12.11
N GLU A 324 15.88 14.57 13.36
CA GLU A 324 17.07 14.59 14.19
C GLU A 324 17.72 13.21 14.33
N ASP A 325 17.12 12.07 13.91
CA ASP A 325 17.71 10.75 14.23
C ASP A 325 17.80 9.67 13.11
N GLY A 326 17.10 9.79 11.96
CA GLY A 326 16.93 8.66 11.03
C GLY A 326 18.06 8.40 9.99
N GLY A 327 18.84 9.42 9.62
CA GLY A 327 19.87 9.34 8.57
C GLY A 327 21.23 8.84 9.07
N ILE A 328 21.35 8.66 10.38
CA ILE A 328 22.56 8.14 11.00
C ILE A 328 22.74 6.66 10.65
N LEU A 329 21.67 5.87 10.50
CA LEU A 329 21.78 4.42 10.36
C LEU A 329 22.13 3.93 8.94
N GLU A 330 21.60 4.55 7.89
CA GLU A 330 21.85 4.12 6.50
C GLU A 330 23.31 4.41 6.13
N LYS A 331 23.79 5.59 6.51
CA LYS A 331 25.20 5.97 6.39
C LYS A 331 26.10 5.16 7.32
N GLN A 332 25.69 4.85 8.56
CA GLN A 332 26.47 3.98 9.45
C GLN A 332 26.53 2.54 8.95
N ILE A 333 25.46 1.99 8.36
CA ILE A 333 25.47 0.63 7.80
C ILE A 333 26.33 0.58 6.54
N GLU A 334 26.25 1.57 5.66
CA GLU A 334 27.12 1.67 4.49
C GLU A 334 28.59 1.89 4.89
N GLU A 335 28.87 2.79 5.84
CA GLU A 335 30.21 3.02 6.40
C GLU A 335 30.74 1.76 7.12
N LEU A 336 29.93 1.05 7.93
CA LEU A 336 30.31 -0.21 8.59
C LEU A 336 30.53 -1.37 7.59
N LEU A 337 29.74 -1.42 6.51
CA LEU A 337 29.89 -2.44 5.45
C LEU A 337 31.15 -2.19 4.61
N ILE A 338 31.50 -0.93 4.35
CA ILE A 338 32.66 -0.52 3.56
C ILE A 338 33.95 -0.57 4.39
N GLU A 339 33.94 -0.10 5.64
CA GLU A 339 35.15 0.05 6.47
C GLU A 339 35.62 -1.27 7.10
N PHE A 340 34.73 -2.25 7.34
CA PHE A 340 35.09 -3.44 8.13
C PHE A 340 35.05 -4.81 7.44
N LYS A 341 34.62 -4.96 6.17
CA LYS A 341 34.50 -6.30 5.50
C LYS A 341 33.77 -7.35 6.38
N LEU A 342 32.64 -6.98 6.99
CA LEU A 342 32.08 -7.66 8.17
C LEU A 342 30.79 -8.50 8.03
N PRO A 343 30.34 -9.03 6.87
CA PRO A 343 29.03 -9.71 6.81
C PRO A 343 28.95 -11.01 7.66
N SER A 344 30.06 -11.52 8.19
CA SER A 344 30.11 -12.82 8.89
C SER A 344 30.03 -12.79 10.43
N LYS A 345 30.16 -11.65 11.12
CA LYS A 345 30.23 -11.64 12.62
C LYS A 345 29.03 -11.04 13.35
N ILE A 346 28.17 -10.27 12.68
CA ILE A 346 27.05 -9.61 13.33
C ILE A 346 25.97 -10.63 13.66
N LYS A 347 25.71 -10.82 14.96
CA LYS A 347 24.69 -11.74 15.48
C LYS A 347 23.49 -11.02 16.07
N ARG A 348 23.61 -9.75 16.42
CA ARG A 348 22.55 -8.99 17.06
C ARG A 348 22.53 -7.58 16.51
N ILE A 349 21.34 -7.04 16.29
CA ILE A 349 21.16 -5.65 15.84
C ILE A 349 19.99 -5.00 16.55
N GLU A 350 20.18 -3.75 16.95
CA GLU A 350 19.11 -2.82 17.28
C GLU A 350 18.88 -1.98 16.04
N LEU A 351 17.68 -2.05 15.48
CA LEU A 351 17.33 -1.22 14.34
C LEU A 351 17.09 0.22 14.80
N GLY A 352 17.32 1.17 13.89
CA GLY A 352 16.91 2.55 14.10
C GLY A 352 15.40 2.70 14.20
N SER A 353 14.98 3.90 14.60
CA SER A 353 13.58 4.35 14.48
C SER A 353 13.39 5.07 13.13
N ASP A 354 12.14 5.11 12.65
CA ASP A 354 11.73 5.72 11.37
C ASP A 354 12.31 5.14 10.06
N LEU A 355 12.81 3.91 10.10
CA LEU A 355 13.12 3.10 8.93
C LEU A 355 11.88 2.88 8.06
N PHE A 356 12.11 2.87 6.74
CA PHE A 356 11.13 2.47 5.73
C PHE A 356 11.52 1.14 5.06
N ASP A 357 12.81 0.77 5.11
CA ASP A 357 13.36 -0.42 4.47
C ASP A 357 14.41 -1.10 5.38
N ILE A 358 14.40 -2.43 5.36
CA ILE A 358 15.36 -3.29 6.08
C ILE A 358 15.86 -4.45 5.19
N ARG A 359 15.66 -4.40 3.87
CA ARG A 359 16.04 -5.47 2.94
C ARG A 359 17.52 -5.85 3.04
N LEU A 360 18.40 -4.87 3.30
CA LEU A 360 19.84 -5.09 3.47
C LEU A 360 20.19 -6.06 4.62
N LEU A 361 19.28 -6.29 5.57
CA LEU A 361 19.48 -7.30 6.62
C LEU A 361 19.67 -8.70 6.04
N GLU A 362 19.18 -9.00 4.83
CA GLU A 362 19.36 -10.32 4.20
C GLU A 362 20.84 -10.67 3.97
N LYS A 363 21.72 -9.67 3.89
CA LYS A 363 23.17 -9.86 3.77
C LYS A 363 23.81 -10.31 5.10
N LEU A 364 23.13 -10.10 6.22
CA LEU A 364 23.59 -10.47 7.56
C LEU A 364 23.11 -11.89 7.93
N VAL A 365 23.60 -12.88 7.18
CA VAL A 365 23.16 -14.29 7.29
C VAL A 365 23.41 -14.94 8.66
N ASN A 366 24.25 -14.32 9.51
CA ASN A 366 24.57 -14.78 10.86
C ASN A 366 23.76 -14.11 11.97
N LEU A 367 22.78 -13.28 11.62
CA LEU A 367 21.95 -12.56 12.57
C LEU A 367 21.04 -13.53 13.35
N GLU A 368 21.15 -13.48 14.68
CA GLU A 368 20.41 -14.31 15.64
C GLU A 368 19.33 -13.50 16.38
N GLU A 369 19.50 -12.19 16.53
CA GLU A 369 18.59 -11.32 17.28
C GLU A 369 18.40 -9.97 16.57
N ILE A 370 17.14 -9.56 16.44
CA ILE A 370 16.77 -8.23 15.97
C ILE A 370 15.81 -7.63 16.98
N ASN A 371 16.13 -6.42 17.42
CA ASN A 371 15.17 -5.56 18.05
C ASN A 371 14.80 -4.44 17.09
N CYS A 372 13.51 -4.36 16.76
CA CYS A 372 12.93 -3.37 15.87
C CYS A 372 12.10 -2.41 16.72
N PRO A 373 12.64 -1.21 17.05
CA PRO A 373 11.87 -0.20 17.74
C PRO A 373 10.86 0.43 16.77
N VAL A 374 10.37 1.61 17.11
CA VAL A 374 9.25 2.25 16.40
C VAL A 374 9.64 2.62 14.97
N ASN A 375 9.08 1.90 14.01
CA ASN A 375 9.20 2.23 12.60
C ASN A 375 7.80 2.41 12.00
N LYS A 376 7.44 3.67 11.72
CA LYS A 376 6.09 4.04 11.27
C LYS A 376 5.87 3.76 9.79
N ARG A 377 6.95 3.78 9.00
CA ARG A 377 6.95 3.62 7.53
C ARG A 377 7.35 2.21 7.10
N LEU A 378 8.02 1.46 7.97
CA LEU A 378 8.42 0.09 7.69
C LEU A 378 7.18 -0.79 7.50
N SER A 379 7.07 -1.32 6.29
CA SER A 379 5.92 -2.12 5.87
C SER A 379 6.29 -3.53 5.40
N ASP A 380 7.49 -3.69 4.83
CA ASP A 380 8.00 -4.98 4.38
C ASP A 380 8.87 -5.65 5.47
N PHE A 381 8.36 -6.75 6.03
CA PHE A 381 9.09 -7.62 6.96
C PHE A 381 9.49 -8.96 6.31
N SER A 382 9.34 -9.12 4.99
CA SER A 382 9.63 -10.38 4.30
C SER A 382 11.09 -10.82 4.43
N VAL A 383 12.01 -9.89 4.67
CA VAL A 383 13.42 -10.19 4.95
C VAL A 383 13.60 -11.09 6.17
N ILE A 384 12.71 -10.99 7.16
CA ILE A 384 12.79 -11.75 8.41
C ILE A 384 12.67 -13.26 8.13
N GLU A 385 11.82 -13.64 7.17
CA GLU A 385 11.67 -15.04 6.73
C GLU A 385 12.91 -15.60 6.04
N LYS A 386 13.81 -14.73 5.54
CA LYS A 386 15.01 -15.13 4.81
C LYS A 386 16.23 -15.31 5.73
N LEU A 387 16.15 -14.91 7.00
CA LEU A 387 17.30 -14.94 7.91
C LEU A 387 17.45 -16.32 8.54
N PRO A 388 18.45 -17.13 8.14
CA PRO A 388 18.49 -18.55 8.46
C PRO A 388 18.79 -18.83 9.94
N LYS A 389 19.38 -17.88 10.66
CA LYS A 389 19.80 -18.04 12.07
C LYS A 389 19.00 -17.19 13.06
N LEU A 390 17.97 -16.48 12.60
CA LEU A 390 17.21 -15.59 13.47
C LEU A 390 16.41 -16.40 14.50
N LYS A 391 16.67 -16.11 15.78
CA LYS A 391 16.03 -16.74 16.94
C LYS A 391 15.13 -15.78 17.69
N LYS A 392 15.50 -14.50 17.75
CA LYS A 392 14.79 -13.51 18.56
C LYS A 392 14.38 -12.32 17.70
N PHE A 393 13.10 -12.00 17.74
CA PHE A 393 12.54 -10.86 17.04
C PHE A 393 11.61 -10.08 17.94
N SER A 394 12.00 -8.86 18.28
CA SER A 394 11.17 -7.90 19.00
C SER A 394 10.76 -6.80 18.05
N ILE A 395 9.47 -6.47 18.02
CA ILE A 395 8.95 -5.40 17.18
C ILE A 395 7.99 -4.51 17.95
N LYS A 396 8.33 -3.23 18.02
CA LYS A 396 7.64 -2.26 18.85
C LYS A 396 6.98 -1.16 18.02
N TYR A 397 5.67 -0.96 18.18
CA TYR A 397 4.91 0.12 17.56
C TYR A 397 5.02 0.24 16.01
N ASN A 398 5.05 -0.90 15.31
CA ASN A 398 5.08 -0.95 13.84
C ASN A 398 3.69 -1.25 13.26
N ARG A 399 3.15 -0.35 12.42
CA ARG A 399 1.75 -0.44 11.96
C ARG A 399 1.46 -1.62 11.04
N HIS A 400 2.46 -2.09 10.31
CA HIS A 400 2.32 -3.12 9.28
C HIS A 400 2.75 -4.52 9.74
N ALA A 401 3.37 -4.64 10.92
CA ALA A 401 3.77 -5.93 11.46
C ALA A 401 2.55 -6.82 11.71
N ARG A 402 2.56 -8.01 11.13
CA ARG A 402 1.46 -8.99 11.20
C ARG A 402 2.02 -10.40 11.27
N PRO A 403 1.31 -11.36 11.88
CA PRO A 403 1.72 -12.75 11.95
C PRO A 403 2.16 -13.38 10.62
N HIS A 404 1.54 -13.02 9.50
CA HIS A 404 1.88 -13.59 8.19
C HIS A 404 3.32 -13.32 7.73
N HIS A 405 3.98 -12.28 8.26
CA HIS A 405 5.39 -11.97 7.97
C HIS A 405 6.37 -12.92 8.64
N PHE A 406 5.91 -13.74 9.59
CA PHE A 406 6.77 -14.63 10.35
C PHE A 406 6.51 -16.11 10.05
N ARG A 407 5.53 -16.44 9.20
CA ARG A 407 5.04 -17.82 8.99
C ARG A 407 6.14 -18.83 8.63
N ASN A 408 7.20 -18.37 7.96
CA ASN A 408 8.33 -19.19 7.52
C ASN A 408 9.58 -19.07 8.41
N SER A 409 9.53 -18.27 9.48
CA SER A 409 10.67 -18.03 10.38
C SER A 409 10.85 -19.18 11.38
N MET A 410 11.09 -20.39 10.87
CA MET A 410 11.06 -21.66 11.62
C MET A 410 12.11 -21.79 12.73
N ASN A 411 13.07 -20.87 12.79
CA ASN A 411 14.10 -20.82 13.83
C ASN A 411 13.80 -19.82 14.96
N LEU A 412 12.68 -19.07 14.89
CA LEU A 412 12.28 -18.17 15.96
C LEU A 412 11.95 -18.94 17.26
N GLU A 413 12.55 -18.46 18.34
CA GLU A 413 12.44 -18.93 19.71
C GLU A 413 11.70 -17.89 20.57
N ASP A 414 11.94 -16.58 20.36
CA ASP A 414 11.29 -15.48 21.07
C ASP A 414 10.72 -14.45 20.08
N LEU A 415 9.41 -14.23 20.14
CA LEU A 415 8.70 -13.26 19.29
C LEU A 415 7.89 -12.29 20.17
N LYS A 416 8.22 -11.01 20.09
CA LYS A 416 7.48 -9.95 20.80
C LYS A 416 6.92 -8.98 19.80
N ILE A 417 5.61 -8.92 19.70
CA ILE A 417 4.92 -7.92 18.89
C ILE A 417 4.20 -7.01 19.87
N TYR A 418 4.62 -5.75 19.96
CA TYR A 418 3.93 -4.75 20.75
C TYR A 418 2.93 -3.99 19.88
N PRO A 419 1.82 -3.53 20.47
CA PRO A 419 0.73 -2.87 19.75
C PRO A 419 1.23 -1.66 18.97
N SER A 420 0.53 -1.32 17.88
CA SER A 420 0.77 -0.07 17.15
C SER A 420 -0.19 1.03 17.63
N TRP A 421 0.19 2.29 17.39
CA TRP A 421 -0.58 3.51 17.71
C TRP A 421 -1.84 3.69 16.84
N ALA A 422 -1.89 3.02 15.68
CA ALA A 422 -3.13 2.80 14.95
C ALA A 422 -3.74 1.49 15.48
N ARG A 423 -5.07 1.44 15.68
CA ARG A 423 -5.80 0.20 15.99
C ARG A 423 -5.61 -0.81 14.83
N GLY A 424 -4.48 -1.49 14.85
CA GLY A 424 -4.15 -2.59 13.96
C GLY A 424 -4.42 -3.85 14.74
N ASP A 425 -5.62 -4.41 14.55
CA ASP A 425 -5.98 -5.66 15.20
C ASP A 425 -5.12 -6.79 14.61
N ILE A 426 -4.39 -7.50 15.47
CA ILE A 426 -3.90 -8.83 15.12
C ILE A 426 -5.06 -9.77 15.44
N SER A 427 -5.93 -10.00 14.46
CA SER A 427 -7.07 -10.91 14.60
C SER A 427 -6.76 -12.32 14.14
N ASP A 428 -5.93 -12.48 13.09
CA ASP A 428 -5.53 -13.78 12.57
C ASP A 428 -4.16 -14.21 13.09
N LEU A 429 -4.17 -15.24 13.95
CA LEU A 429 -2.98 -15.86 14.54
C LEU A 429 -2.56 -17.15 13.82
N SER A 430 -3.32 -17.61 12.82
CA SER A 430 -3.05 -18.85 12.06
C SER A 430 -1.62 -18.95 11.55
N PRO A 431 -0.98 -17.87 11.06
CA PRO A 431 0.40 -17.93 10.59
C PRO A 431 1.44 -18.31 11.65
N LEU A 432 1.15 -18.10 12.95
CA LEU A 432 2.09 -18.40 14.04
C LEU A 432 2.12 -19.90 14.41
N SER A 433 1.08 -20.66 14.05
CA SER A 433 0.94 -22.10 14.39
C SER A 433 2.11 -22.97 13.90
N ASN A 434 2.81 -22.52 12.84
CA ASN A 434 3.95 -23.22 12.25
C ASN A 434 5.29 -22.98 12.95
N LEU A 435 5.35 -22.06 13.93
CA LEU A 435 6.58 -21.69 14.64
C LEU A 435 6.94 -22.70 15.74
N LYS A 436 7.30 -23.92 15.34
CA LYS A 436 7.50 -25.08 16.23
C LYS A 436 8.60 -24.92 17.29
N LYS A 437 9.50 -23.94 17.14
CA LYS A 437 10.58 -23.65 18.11
C LYS A 437 10.27 -22.46 19.04
N LEU A 438 9.13 -21.81 18.85
CA LEU A 438 8.76 -20.62 19.62
C LEU A 438 8.45 -20.99 21.07
N ASN A 439 9.27 -20.48 22.00
CA ASN A 439 9.14 -20.70 23.44
C ASN A 439 8.56 -19.49 24.19
N SER A 440 8.71 -18.28 23.63
CA SER A 440 8.24 -17.03 24.21
C SER A 440 7.46 -16.22 23.17
N LEU A 441 6.24 -15.82 23.53
CA LEU A 441 5.37 -15.01 22.69
C LEU A 441 4.71 -13.88 23.47
N ASN A 442 4.90 -12.64 23.01
CA ASN A 442 4.16 -11.48 23.51
C ASN A 442 3.26 -10.91 22.40
N LEU A 443 1.94 -10.90 22.67
CA LEU A 443 0.89 -10.32 21.84
C LEU A 443 -0.05 -9.43 22.68
N ALA A 444 0.46 -8.78 23.72
CA ALA A 444 -0.34 -7.90 24.56
C ALA A 444 -0.95 -6.74 23.76
N ASN A 445 -2.19 -6.35 24.06
CA ASN A 445 -2.86 -5.16 23.51
C ASN A 445 -3.17 -5.17 21.98
N HIS A 446 -3.63 -6.29 21.42
CA HIS A 446 -3.92 -6.44 19.98
C HIS A 446 -5.40 -6.68 19.63
N SER A 447 -6.32 -6.42 20.57
CA SER A 447 -7.75 -6.71 20.43
C SER A 447 -8.07 -8.19 20.13
N ILE A 448 -7.21 -9.12 20.52
CA ILE A 448 -7.39 -10.55 20.23
C ILE A 448 -8.63 -11.08 20.95
N LYS A 449 -9.51 -11.76 20.20
CA LYS A 449 -10.72 -12.40 20.74
C LYS A 449 -10.58 -13.92 20.88
N GLU A 450 -9.71 -14.53 20.09
CA GLU A 450 -9.50 -15.98 20.07
C GLU A 450 -8.00 -16.31 19.96
N ALA A 451 -7.55 -17.28 20.76
CA ALA A 451 -6.15 -17.72 20.81
C ALA A 451 -5.93 -19.11 20.21
N SER A 452 -6.94 -19.70 19.55
CA SER A 452 -6.95 -21.09 19.11
C SER A 452 -5.73 -21.53 18.28
N PRO A 453 -5.16 -20.70 17.37
CA PRO A 453 -3.99 -21.13 16.60
C PRO A 453 -2.71 -21.28 17.42
N LEU A 454 -2.64 -20.66 18.61
CA LEU A 454 -1.45 -20.72 19.47
C LEU A 454 -1.33 -22.09 20.18
N PHE A 455 -2.43 -22.83 20.29
CA PHE A 455 -2.48 -24.13 20.97
C PHE A 455 -1.69 -25.23 20.25
N GLU A 456 -1.38 -25.03 18.96
CA GLU A 456 -0.54 -25.92 18.17
C GLU A 456 0.97 -25.76 18.46
N ILE A 457 1.38 -24.68 19.14
CA ILE A 457 2.77 -24.34 19.42
C ILE A 457 3.24 -25.08 20.68
N LYS A 458 3.62 -26.35 20.51
CA LYS A 458 4.00 -27.28 21.61
C LYS A 458 5.25 -26.88 22.41
N ALA A 459 6.07 -25.97 21.86
CA ALA A 459 7.28 -25.47 22.52
C ALA A 459 7.03 -24.22 23.38
N LEU A 460 5.81 -23.67 23.37
CA LEU A 460 5.54 -22.38 24.02
C LEU A 460 5.50 -22.51 25.55
N GLU A 461 6.44 -21.86 26.23
CA GLU A 461 6.57 -21.86 27.69
C GLU A 461 6.08 -20.55 28.32
N SER A 462 6.20 -19.44 27.60
CA SER A 462 5.78 -18.11 28.06
C SER A 462 4.85 -17.44 27.04
N LEU A 463 3.67 -17.02 27.52
CA LEU A 463 2.64 -16.38 26.70
C LEU A 463 2.05 -15.15 27.41
N ASP A 464 2.14 -14.00 26.74
CA ASP A 464 1.49 -12.76 27.16
C ASP A 464 0.39 -12.34 26.18
N LEU A 465 -0.85 -12.42 26.65
CA LEU A 465 -2.08 -12.01 25.97
C LEU A 465 -2.82 -10.94 26.77
N SER A 466 -2.11 -10.18 27.61
CA SER A 466 -2.74 -9.12 28.40
C SER A 466 -3.34 -8.00 27.54
N SER A 467 -4.31 -7.28 28.10
CA SER A 467 -4.99 -6.14 27.43
C SER A 467 -5.65 -6.51 26.10
N ASN A 468 -6.22 -7.71 25.97
CA ASN A 468 -6.94 -8.16 24.78
C ASN A 468 -8.46 -8.22 25.04
N LEU A 469 -9.19 -8.94 24.19
CA LEU A 469 -10.66 -9.06 24.24
C LEU A 469 -11.11 -10.52 24.43
N LEU A 470 -10.30 -11.36 25.07
CA LEU A 470 -10.66 -12.75 25.36
C LEU A 470 -11.81 -12.79 26.37
N GLU A 471 -12.86 -13.55 26.07
CA GLU A 471 -14.05 -13.68 26.94
C GLU A 471 -14.03 -14.98 27.77
N ASN A 472 -13.20 -15.95 27.37
CA ASN A 472 -13.06 -17.25 28.03
C ASN A 472 -11.67 -17.84 27.81
N CYS A 473 -11.35 -18.90 28.57
CA CYS A 473 -10.09 -19.62 28.48
C CYS A 473 -10.19 -20.95 27.71
N ILE A 474 -11.18 -21.13 26.83
CA ILE A 474 -11.39 -22.40 26.13
C ILE A 474 -10.14 -22.78 25.31
N GLY A 475 -9.70 -24.03 25.46
CA GLY A 475 -8.57 -24.61 24.72
C GLY A 475 -7.19 -24.38 25.33
N PHE A 476 -7.02 -23.49 26.33
CA PHE A 476 -5.73 -23.31 27.03
C PHE A 476 -5.24 -24.57 27.76
N ASP A 477 -6.15 -25.49 28.10
CA ASP A 477 -5.84 -26.77 28.73
C ASP A 477 -5.08 -27.74 27.80
N SER A 478 -5.07 -27.48 26.50
CA SER A 478 -4.19 -28.15 25.53
C SER A 478 -2.71 -27.89 25.83
N MET A 479 -2.38 -26.71 26.36
CA MET A 479 -1.01 -26.27 26.66
C MET A 479 -0.52 -26.68 28.06
N ARG A 480 -1.34 -27.43 28.82
CA ARG A 480 -1.10 -27.81 30.23
C ARG A 480 0.24 -28.50 30.51
N ASN A 481 0.86 -29.07 29.48
CA ASN A 481 2.07 -29.88 29.59
C ASN A 481 3.37 -29.09 29.34
N HIS A 482 3.30 -27.84 28.87
CA HIS A 482 4.49 -27.05 28.54
C HIS A 482 4.40 -25.58 28.96
N LEU A 483 3.21 -24.99 29.09
CA LEU A 483 3.11 -23.57 29.46
C LEU A 483 3.47 -23.36 30.95
N VAL A 484 4.38 -22.42 31.20
CA VAL A 484 4.95 -22.10 32.52
C VAL A 484 4.52 -20.70 32.98
N HIS A 485 4.48 -19.73 32.08
CA HIS A 485 4.13 -18.35 32.36
C HIS A 485 2.98 -17.89 31.46
N LEU A 486 1.88 -17.44 32.07
CA LEU A 486 0.70 -16.98 31.35
C LEU A 486 0.20 -15.64 31.91
N ASN A 487 0.10 -14.64 31.04
CA ASN A 487 -0.52 -13.35 31.36
C ASN A 487 -1.79 -13.16 30.54
N LEU A 488 -2.93 -13.11 31.22
CA LEU A 488 -4.27 -12.88 30.70
C LEU A 488 -4.94 -11.65 31.32
N SER A 489 -4.17 -10.79 31.99
CA SER A 489 -4.70 -9.58 32.63
C SER A 489 -5.40 -8.66 31.62
N LYS A 490 -6.33 -7.81 32.09
CA LYS A 490 -7.06 -6.84 31.26
C LYS A 490 -7.77 -7.48 30.05
N ASN A 491 -8.46 -8.58 30.27
CA ASN A 491 -9.33 -9.21 29.27
C ASN A 491 -10.80 -9.14 29.75
N LYS A 492 -11.68 -9.95 29.17
CA LYS A 492 -13.10 -10.05 29.52
C LYS A 492 -13.47 -11.44 30.05
N ILE A 493 -12.49 -12.15 30.64
CA ILE A 493 -12.68 -13.53 31.09
C ILE A 493 -13.59 -13.54 32.31
N VAL A 494 -14.70 -14.27 32.20
CA VAL A 494 -15.62 -14.52 33.32
C VAL A 494 -15.36 -15.89 33.94
N ASP A 495 -15.17 -16.91 33.10
CA ASP A 495 -14.95 -18.29 33.52
C ASP A 495 -13.51 -18.76 33.23
N PRO A 496 -12.65 -18.87 34.26
CA PRO A 496 -11.29 -19.39 34.12
C PRO A 496 -11.20 -20.92 34.25
N SER A 497 -12.32 -21.66 34.32
CA SER A 497 -12.32 -23.11 34.61
C SER A 497 -11.43 -23.98 33.71
N PRO A 498 -11.22 -23.69 32.40
CA PRO A 498 -10.26 -24.45 31.59
C PRO A 498 -8.82 -24.43 32.15
N LEU A 499 -8.44 -23.41 32.92
CA LEU A 499 -7.10 -23.27 33.47
C LEU A 499 -6.83 -24.21 34.67
N TYR A 500 -7.85 -24.86 35.25
CA TYR A 500 -7.73 -25.71 36.46
C TYR A 500 -6.75 -26.88 36.30
N ARG A 501 -6.50 -27.30 35.07
CA ARG A 501 -5.62 -28.43 34.72
C ARG A 501 -4.19 -28.02 34.40
N MET A 502 -3.86 -26.72 34.38
CA MET A 502 -2.54 -26.21 33.98
C MET A 502 -1.50 -26.29 35.12
N LYS A 503 -1.23 -27.51 35.62
CA LYS A 503 -0.39 -27.75 36.82
C LYS A 503 1.07 -27.33 36.67
N LYS A 504 1.55 -27.09 35.44
CA LYS A 504 2.92 -26.60 35.17
C LYS A 504 3.06 -25.08 35.25
N LEU A 505 1.96 -24.33 35.33
CA LEU A 505 2.03 -22.88 35.49
C LEU A 505 2.72 -22.53 36.80
N GLN A 506 3.71 -21.66 36.70
CA GLN A 506 4.40 -21.04 37.83
C GLN A 506 3.85 -19.64 38.09
N THR A 507 3.47 -18.91 37.03
CA THR A 507 2.87 -17.57 37.14
C THR A 507 1.65 -17.45 36.24
N LEU A 508 0.55 -16.98 36.82
CA LEU A 508 -0.69 -16.68 36.14
C LEU A 508 -1.19 -15.30 36.54
N ASP A 509 -1.35 -14.40 35.59
CA ASP A 509 -1.96 -13.09 35.84
C ASP A 509 -3.34 -13.01 35.18
N LEU A 510 -4.37 -12.83 36.00
CA LEU A 510 -5.77 -12.66 35.59
C LEU A 510 -6.33 -11.32 36.07
N SER A 511 -5.46 -10.39 36.51
CA SER A 511 -5.89 -9.08 37.00
C SER A 511 -6.74 -8.32 35.99
N GLU A 512 -7.68 -7.52 36.47
CA GLU A 512 -8.58 -6.72 35.62
C GLU A 512 -9.42 -7.59 34.64
N ASN A 513 -9.88 -8.76 35.11
CA ASN A 513 -10.93 -9.55 34.46
C ASN A 513 -12.19 -9.63 35.35
N PRO A 514 -13.40 -9.75 34.77
CA PRO A 514 -14.66 -9.88 35.51
C PRO A 514 -14.88 -11.29 36.08
N ILE A 515 -13.91 -11.84 36.80
CA ILE A 515 -13.97 -13.15 37.46
C ILE A 515 -14.61 -12.99 38.84
N ASP A 516 -15.60 -13.82 39.16
CA ASP A 516 -16.23 -13.81 40.48
C ASP A 516 -15.34 -14.44 41.56
N GLU A 517 -15.62 -14.13 42.84
CA GLU A 517 -14.81 -14.63 43.96
C GLU A 517 -14.82 -16.16 44.09
N LYS A 518 -15.89 -16.82 43.66
CA LYS A 518 -16.02 -18.28 43.74
C LYS A 518 -15.03 -18.96 42.78
N GLU A 519 -14.93 -18.47 41.55
CA GLU A 519 -13.98 -18.98 40.57
C GLU A 519 -12.54 -18.62 40.95
N LYS A 520 -12.29 -17.44 41.54
CA LYS A 520 -10.96 -17.09 42.09
C LYS A 520 -10.47 -18.10 43.15
N ILE A 521 -11.33 -18.47 44.10
CA ILE A 521 -11.02 -19.47 45.14
C ILE A 521 -10.78 -20.85 44.52
N SER A 522 -11.62 -21.24 43.56
CA SER A 522 -11.52 -22.52 42.86
C SER A 522 -10.20 -22.64 42.08
N LEU A 523 -9.79 -21.58 41.40
CA LEU A 523 -8.51 -21.53 40.68
C LEU A 523 -7.30 -21.63 41.62
N ARG A 524 -7.31 -20.93 42.76
CA ARG A 524 -6.25 -21.02 43.78
C ARG A 524 -6.12 -22.43 44.36
N ARG A 525 -7.24 -23.11 44.61
CA ARG A 525 -7.26 -24.52 45.06
C ARG A 525 -6.74 -25.46 43.97
N ALA A 526 -7.05 -25.19 42.71
CA ALA A 526 -6.60 -26.01 41.59
C ALA A 526 -5.09 -25.86 41.35
N LEU A 527 -4.53 -24.65 41.44
CA LEU A 527 -3.14 -24.35 41.07
C LEU A 527 -2.29 -23.93 42.28
N LEU A 528 -2.18 -24.81 43.28
CA LEU A 528 -1.53 -24.54 44.58
C LEU A 528 -0.08 -24.04 44.50
N LYS A 529 0.66 -24.39 43.44
CA LYS A 529 2.07 -24.01 43.24
C LYS A 529 2.25 -22.79 42.33
N CYS A 530 1.17 -22.27 41.74
CA CYS A 530 1.20 -21.15 40.82
C CYS A 530 1.02 -19.84 41.60
N LYS A 531 1.84 -18.84 41.30
CA LYS A 531 1.60 -17.47 41.74
C LYS A 531 0.48 -16.87 40.88
N ILE A 532 -0.67 -16.60 41.49
CA ILE A 532 -1.87 -16.08 40.80
C ILE A 532 -2.14 -14.64 41.23
N SER A 533 -2.28 -13.74 40.25
CA SER A 533 -2.75 -12.36 40.43
C SER A 533 -4.19 -12.21 39.91
N PHE A 534 -5.02 -11.42 40.60
CA PHE A 534 -6.43 -11.12 40.27
C PHE A 534 -6.71 -9.63 40.39
#